data_AF-W4FTD9-F1
#
_entry.id   AF-W4FTD9-F1
#
_cell.length_a   1.000
_cell.length_b   1.000
_cell.length_c   1.000
_cell.angle_alpha   90.00
_cell.angle_beta   90.00
_cell.angle_gamma   90.00
#
_symmetry.space_group_name_H-M   'P 1'
#
loop_
_entity.id
_entity.type
_entity.pdbx_description
1 polymer ?
#
loop_
_entity_poly.entity_id
_entity_poly.type
_entity_poly.pdbx_seq_one_letter_code
_entity_poly.pdbx_strand_id
1 'polypeptide(L)'
;MARDALEMPTGVTVSLSVKIGVPLCNSRSYAKQPPTSLMYDTVEDSFASLRCRISDRVQAIVVQYDELQTTKKVKSTLKIEPDFLVLVKPSLHTKQSNFTVVHDGNFIDTVKLAWTNHCMKATRGDFALEVFEYLEKIYRNPQQLHRATTSRRAEMSARILAADRERQSGPATLEYLSSTLARQVAEPDVVNLPSNATIRQLEHIDDSNADIQCERRQRAAASMQEYREVRFQINDDIVHIRVNVSDFSTLLGLPGYDLYAPFRAPIPTTVPLDNISDCDHKVDSD
;
A
#
# COMPACT_ATOMS: atom_id res chain seq x y z
N MET A 1 -55.89 13.89 -28.96
CA MET A 1 -55.25 14.21 -30.24
C MET A 1 -54.48 12.98 -30.69
N ALA A 2 -54.65 12.60 -31.94
CA ALA A 2 -54.26 11.31 -32.50
C ALA A 2 -52.76 11.03 -32.35
N ARG A 3 -52.43 9.80 -31.92
CA ARG A 3 -51.08 9.23 -31.96
C ARG A 3 -50.79 8.82 -33.40
N ASP A 4 -50.62 9.79 -34.29
CA ASP A 4 -50.06 9.48 -35.61
C ASP A 4 -48.68 8.88 -35.39
N ALA A 5 -48.48 7.67 -35.91
CA ALA A 5 -47.23 6.96 -35.82
C ALA A 5 -46.15 7.81 -36.49
N LEU A 6 -45.29 8.45 -35.69
CA LEU A 6 -44.16 9.19 -36.22
C LEU A 6 -43.31 8.23 -37.06
N GLU A 7 -43.31 8.45 -38.38
CA GLU A 7 -42.48 7.69 -39.29
C GLU A 7 -41.02 7.91 -38.92
N MET A 8 -40.27 6.82 -38.84
CA MET A 8 -38.85 6.83 -38.54
C MET A 8 -38.09 7.22 -39.82
N PRO A 9 -37.03 8.03 -39.73
CA PRO A 9 -36.21 8.35 -40.89
C PRO A 9 -35.57 7.08 -41.47
N THR A 10 -35.47 7.03 -42.80
CA THR A 10 -34.85 5.90 -43.52
C THR A 10 -33.38 5.76 -43.15
N GLY A 11 -32.64 6.86 -43.10
CA GLY A 11 -31.26 6.92 -42.62
C GLY A 11 -31.17 7.49 -41.19
N VAL A 12 -30.52 6.75 -40.30
CA VAL A 12 -30.22 7.16 -38.92
C VAL A 12 -28.73 7.34 -38.76
N THR A 13 -28.31 8.51 -38.26
CA THR A 13 -26.92 8.71 -37.85
C THR A 13 -26.70 8.04 -36.50
N VAL A 14 -25.76 7.11 -36.40
CA VAL A 14 -25.37 6.43 -35.17
C VAL A 14 -24.07 7.02 -34.66
N SER A 15 -24.10 7.62 -33.47
CA SER A 15 -22.93 8.20 -32.82
C SER A 15 -22.31 7.17 -31.86
N LEU A 16 -21.20 6.57 -32.25
CA LEU A 16 -20.48 5.58 -31.45
C LEU A 16 -19.50 6.26 -30.47
N SER A 17 -19.67 5.97 -29.18
CA SER A 17 -18.80 6.41 -28.10
C SER A 17 -18.19 5.22 -27.36
N VAL A 18 -16.86 5.11 -27.36
CA VAL A 18 -16.15 4.04 -26.65
C VAL A 18 -15.75 4.49 -25.25
N LYS A 19 -16.21 3.74 -24.24
CA LYS A 19 -15.92 3.97 -22.83
C LYS A 19 -14.96 2.92 -22.28
N ILE A 20 -14.16 3.32 -21.30
CA ILE A 20 -13.23 2.42 -20.61
C ILE A 20 -13.82 2.05 -19.24
N GLY A 21 -13.87 0.75 -18.95
CA GLY A 21 -14.32 0.20 -17.67
C GLY A 21 -15.59 -0.65 -17.77
N VAL A 22 -16.28 -0.83 -16.64
CA VAL A 22 -17.44 -1.73 -16.53
C VAL A 22 -18.71 -1.06 -17.08
N PRO A 23 -19.52 -1.74 -17.91
CA PRO A 23 -20.79 -1.22 -18.40
C PRO A 23 -21.74 -0.87 -17.25
N LEU A 24 -22.60 0.13 -17.46
CA LEU A 24 -23.67 0.58 -16.53
C LEU A 24 -23.21 1.12 -15.16
N CYS A 25 -21.93 1.01 -14.82
CA CYS A 25 -21.31 1.63 -13.65
C CYS A 25 -20.87 3.08 -13.93
N ASN A 26 -20.46 3.81 -12.88
CA ASN A 26 -19.89 5.15 -12.99
C ASN A 26 -18.54 5.12 -13.74
N SER A 27 -18.56 5.07 -15.07
CA SER A 27 -17.36 5.16 -15.91
C SER A 27 -16.98 6.63 -16.08
N ARG A 28 -15.72 6.95 -15.74
CA ARG A 28 -15.18 8.32 -15.76
C ARG A 28 -14.25 8.59 -16.94
N SER A 29 -14.04 7.61 -17.81
CA SER A 29 -12.96 7.65 -18.81
C SER A 29 -13.47 7.28 -20.20
N TYR A 30 -13.48 8.25 -21.09
CA TYR A 30 -13.63 8.01 -22.53
C TYR A 30 -12.28 7.59 -23.10
N ALA A 31 -12.26 6.70 -24.09
CA ALA A 31 -11.19 6.74 -25.08
C ALA A 31 -11.23 8.17 -25.63
N LYS A 32 -10.19 8.98 -25.41
CA LYS A 32 -10.19 10.45 -25.65
C LYS A 32 -10.28 10.80 -27.14
N GLN A 33 -11.33 10.34 -27.80
CA GLN A 33 -11.60 10.47 -29.21
C GLN A 33 -13.04 11.00 -29.37
N PRO A 34 -13.29 11.85 -30.38
CA PRO A 34 -14.63 12.30 -30.66
C PRO A 34 -15.52 11.10 -31.04
N PRO A 35 -16.83 11.15 -30.74
CA PRO A 35 -17.77 10.14 -31.18
C PRO A 35 -17.67 9.94 -32.70
N THR A 36 -17.61 8.69 -33.15
CA THR A 36 -17.60 8.40 -34.59
C THR A 36 -19.04 8.28 -35.07
N SER A 37 -19.38 9.01 -36.14
CA SER A 37 -20.66 8.85 -36.83
C SER A 37 -20.61 7.67 -37.81
N LEU A 38 -21.55 6.75 -37.66
CA LEU A 38 -21.86 5.66 -38.58
C LEU A 38 -23.24 5.92 -39.18
N MET A 39 -23.46 5.58 -40.45
CA MET A 39 -24.80 5.63 -41.05
C MET A 39 -25.47 4.28 -40.87
N TYR A 40 -26.76 4.27 -40.54
CA TYR A 40 -27.58 3.06 -40.44
C TYR A 40 -28.85 3.26 -41.25
N ASP A 41 -29.08 2.39 -42.23
CA ASP A 41 -30.33 2.37 -43.00
C ASP A 41 -31.35 1.46 -42.32
N THR A 42 -32.47 2.02 -41.90
CA THR A 42 -33.52 1.29 -41.17
C THR A 42 -34.29 0.28 -42.01
N VAL A 43 -34.16 0.34 -43.33
CA VAL A 43 -34.82 -0.55 -44.30
C VAL A 43 -33.86 -1.63 -44.79
N GLU A 44 -32.62 -1.25 -45.12
CA GLU A 44 -31.64 -2.16 -45.73
C GLU A 44 -30.69 -2.82 -44.72
N ASP A 45 -30.36 -2.15 -43.61
CA ASP A 45 -29.36 -2.66 -42.67
C ASP A 45 -29.99 -3.51 -41.56
N SER A 46 -29.41 -4.69 -41.33
CA SER A 46 -29.64 -5.48 -40.13
C SER A 46 -28.81 -4.96 -38.94
N PHE A 47 -29.23 -5.29 -37.72
CA PHE A 47 -28.41 -5.01 -36.52
C PHE A 47 -27.04 -5.71 -36.60
N ALA A 48 -26.95 -6.90 -37.20
CA ALA A 48 -25.69 -7.58 -37.45
C ALA A 48 -24.73 -6.77 -38.36
N SER A 49 -25.25 -6.14 -39.43
CA SER A 49 -24.48 -5.24 -40.30
C SER A 49 -23.93 -4.04 -39.51
N LEU A 50 -24.76 -3.43 -38.66
CA LEU A 50 -24.33 -2.34 -37.79
C LEU A 50 -23.29 -2.81 -36.76
N ARG A 51 -23.48 -3.98 -36.13
CA ARG A 51 -22.55 -4.56 -35.16
C ARG A 51 -21.18 -4.82 -35.76
N CYS A 52 -21.13 -5.29 -37.01
CA CYS A 52 -19.87 -5.47 -37.75
C CYS A 52 -19.14 -4.13 -37.94
N ARG A 53 -19.84 -3.09 -38.41
CA ARG A 53 -19.28 -1.73 -38.56
C ARG A 53 -18.81 -1.12 -37.24
N ILE A 54 -19.55 -1.36 -36.16
CA ILE A 54 -19.14 -0.95 -34.80
C ILE A 54 -17.83 -1.66 -34.42
N SER A 55 -17.77 -2.99 -34.60
CA SER A 55 -16.58 -3.80 -34.31
C SER A 55 -15.35 -3.33 -35.09
N ASP A 56 -15.47 -3.11 -36.39
CA ASP A 56 -14.38 -2.59 -37.23
C ASP A 56 -13.90 -1.23 -36.75
N ARG A 57 -14.85 -0.37 -36.34
CA ARG A 57 -14.50 0.96 -35.86
C ARG A 57 -13.83 0.91 -34.50
N VAL A 58 -14.31 0.06 -33.59
CA VAL A 58 -13.69 -0.16 -32.29
C VAL A 58 -12.28 -0.72 -32.42
N GLN A 59 -12.06 -1.67 -33.34
CA GLN A 59 -10.73 -2.17 -33.67
C GLN A 59 -9.78 -1.03 -34.07
N ALA A 60 -10.23 -0.11 -34.95
CA ALA A 60 -9.44 1.05 -35.34
C ALA A 60 -9.13 1.99 -34.15
N ILE A 61 -10.09 2.19 -33.24
CA ILE A 61 -9.91 2.99 -32.02
C ILE A 61 -8.86 2.35 -31.10
N VAL A 62 -8.86 1.03 -30.95
CA VAL A 62 -7.87 0.30 -30.14
C VAL A 62 -6.47 0.44 -30.72
N VAL A 63 -6.31 0.31 -32.04
CA VAL A 63 -5.01 0.51 -32.70
C VAL A 63 -4.48 1.93 -32.45
N GLN A 64 -5.31 2.95 -32.65
CA GLN A 64 -4.93 4.34 -32.39
C GLN A 64 -4.63 4.60 -30.91
N TYR A 65 -5.38 3.97 -30.00
CA TYR A 65 -5.11 4.06 -28.58
C TYR A 65 -3.71 3.52 -28.26
N ASP A 66 -3.38 2.34 -28.78
CA ASP A 66 -2.10 1.69 -28.56
C ASP A 66 -0.92 2.53 -29.12
N GLU A 67 -1.06 3.12 -30.31
CA GLU A 67 -0.09 4.06 -30.87
C GLU A 67 0.14 5.31 -30.00
N LEU A 68 -0.93 5.84 -29.38
CA LEU A 68 -0.83 6.96 -28.46
C LEU A 68 -0.16 6.55 -27.14
N GLN A 69 -0.36 5.31 -26.68
CA GLN A 69 0.23 4.80 -25.46
C GLN A 69 1.72 4.50 -25.60
N THR A 70 2.17 3.97 -26.75
CA THR A 70 3.60 3.77 -27.04
C THR A 70 4.36 5.09 -27.00
N THR A 71 3.79 6.15 -27.58
CA THR A 71 4.35 7.51 -27.55
C THR A 71 4.48 8.07 -26.13
N LYS A 72 3.53 7.75 -25.25
CA LYS A 72 3.48 8.27 -23.87
C LYS A 72 4.26 7.43 -22.85
N LYS A 73 4.97 6.37 -23.28
CA LYS A 73 5.61 5.37 -22.39
C LYS A 73 4.64 4.72 -21.38
N VAL A 74 3.33 4.83 -21.59
CA VAL A 74 2.31 4.21 -20.75
C VAL A 74 1.98 2.86 -21.39
N LYS A 75 2.21 1.76 -20.69
CA LYS A 75 2.04 0.41 -21.25
C LYS A 75 0.65 -0.15 -20.99
N SER A 76 -0.40 0.48 -21.50
CA SER A 76 -1.76 -0.07 -21.46
C SER A 76 -2.32 -0.31 -22.85
N THR A 77 -3.12 -1.35 -23.01
CA THR A 77 -3.88 -1.67 -24.21
C THR A 77 -5.36 -1.83 -23.86
N LEU A 78 -6.24 -1.79 -24.85
CA LEU A 78 -7.66 -2.03 -24.67
C LEU A 78 -8.00 -3.43 -25.16
N LYS A 79 -8.68 -4.20 -24.33
CA LYS A 79 -9.18 -5.52 -24.71
C LYS A 79 -10.56 -5.37 -25.31
N ILE A 80 -10.73 -5.99 -26.48
CA ILE A 80 -12.01 -6.13 -27.15
C ILE A 80 -12.57 -7.48 -26.74
N GLU A 81 -13.80 -7.47 -26.22
CA GLU A 81 -14.50 -8.70 -25.87
C GLU A 81 -15.22 -9.20 -27.13
N PRO A 82 -15.10 -10.49 -27.51
CA PRO A 82 -15.76 -11.02 -28.70
C PRO A 82 -17.29 -10.94 -28.62
N ASP A 83 -17.85 -10.98 -27.41
CA ASP A 83 -19.28 -10.76 -27.17
C ASP A 83 -19.54 -9.42 -26.47
N PHE A 84 -19.14 -8.33 -27.13
CA PHE A 84 -19.35 -6.99 -26.62
C PHE A 84 -20.84 -6.60 -26.60
N LEU A 85 -21.24 -5.92 -25.53
CA LEU A 85 -22.59 -5.38 -25.39
C LEU A 85 -22.69 -4.00 -26.04
N VAL A 86 -23.66 -3.86 -26.95
CA VAL A 86 -24.02 -2.57 -27.54
C VAL A 86 -25.09 -1.90 -26.68
N LEU A 87 -24.79 -0.73 -26.14
CA LEU A 87 -25.69 0.02 -25.27
C LEU A 87 -26.21 1.26 -25.97
N VAL A 88 -27.52 1.45 -25.99
CA VAL A 88 -28.16 2.66 -26.52
C VAL A 88 -28.63 3.53 -25.37
N LYS A 89 -28.44 4.84 -25.51
CA LYS A 89 -29.03 5.84 -24.63
C LYS A 89 -30.39 6.28 -25.19
N PRO A 90 -31.50 5.91 -24.56
CA PRO A 90 -32.84 6.14 -25.12
C PRO A 90 -33.32 7.60 -25.03
N SER A 91 -32.68 8.44 -24.22
CA SER A 91 -33.00 9.88 -24.14
C SER A 91 -31.81 10.70 -23.63
N LEU A 92 -31.79 12.01 -23.93
CA LEU A 92 -30.69 12.92 -23.55
C LEU A 92 -30.35 12.92 -22.05
N HIS A 93 -31.33 12.74 -21.17
CA HIS A 93 -31.15 12.78 -19.71
C HIS A 93 -31.19 11.39 -19.05
N THR A 94 -31.17 10.32 -19.84
CA THR A 94 -31.15 8.97 -19.28
C THR A 94 -29.85 8.76 -18.52
N LYS A 95 -29.95 8.34 -17.26
CA LYS A 95 -28.79 7.97 -16.44
C LYS A 95 -28.10 6.75 -17.05
N GLN A 96 -26.78 6.67 -16.93
CA GLN A 96 -25.98 5.58 -17.48
C GLN A 96 -26.40 4.19 -16.98
N SER A 97 -26.88 4.08 -15.74
CA SER A 97 -27.44 2.85 -15.17
C SER A 97 -28.67 2.32 -15.93
N ASN A 98 -29.32 3.18 -16.71
CA ASN A 98 -30.58 2.92 -17.39
C ASN A 98 -30.40 2.90 -18.91
N PHE A 99 -29.18 2.67 -19.40
CA PHE A 99 -28.95 2.43 -20.82
C PHE A 99 -29.50 1.07 -21.21
N THR A 100 -30.03 0.96 -22.42
CA THR A 100 -30.66 -0.27 -22.92
C THR A 100 -29.62 -1.11 -23.65
N VAL A 101 -29.48 -2.37 -23.24
CA VAL A 101 -28.67 -3.36 -23.98
C VAL A 101 -29.44 -3.78 -25.23
N VAL A 102 -28.77 -3.68 -26.37
CA VAL A 102 -29.35 -3.95 -27.68
C VAL A 102 -28.94 -5.34 -28.18
N HIS A 103 -29.90 -6.05 -28.75
CA HIS A 103 -29.74 -7.30 -29.47
C HIS A 103 -30.66 -7.30 -30.72
N ASP A 104 -30.50 -8.27 -31.63
CA ASP A 104 -31.23 -8.31 -32.91
C ASP A 104 -32.75 -8.12 -32.74
N GLY A 105 -33.35 -8.79 -31.74
CA GLY A 105 -34.78 -8.73 -31.49
C GLY A 105 -35.35 -7.43 -30.89
N ASN A 106 -34.54 -6.53 -30.32
CA ASN A 106 -35.04 -5.31 -29.66
C ASN A 106 -34.49 -4.01 -30.28
N PHE A 107 -33.61 -4.11 -31.26
CA PHE A 107 -32.88 -2.95 -31.77
C PHE A 107 -33.82 -1.91 -32.39
N ILE A 108 -34.65 -2.33 -33.34
CA ILE A 108 -35.58 -1.42 -34.04
C ILE A 108 -36.53 -0.74 -33.06
N ASP A 109 -37.05 -1.47 -32.07
CA ASP A 109 -37.94 -0.88 -31.07
C ASP A 109 -37.21 0.14 -30.19
N THR A 110 -35.94 -0.11 -29.88
CA THR A 110 -35.09 0.82 -29.14
C THR A 110 -34.80 2.08 -29.95
N VAL A 111 -34.56 1.96 -31.26
CA VAL A 111 -34.38 3.11 -32.18
C VAL A 111 -35.67 3.91 -32.28
N LYS A 112 -36.83 3.26 -32.45
CA LYS A 112 -38.15 3.92 -32.46
C LYS A 112 -38.44 4.67 -31.17
N LEU A 113 -38.08 4.08 -30.02
CA LEU A 113 -38.23 4.74 -28.71
C LEU A 113 -37.35 5.98 -28.62
N ALA A 114 -36.08 5.89 -29.03
CA ALA A 114 -35.15 7.02 -29.05
C ALA A 114 -35.63 8.14 -29.99
N TRP A 115 -36.13 7.78 -31.18
CA TRP A 115 -36.73 8.70 -32.14
C TRP A 115 -37.95 9.41 -31.56
N THR A 116 -38.88 8.66 -31.00
CA THR A 116 -40.09 9.21 -30.37
C THR A 116 -39.72 10.20 -29.26
N ASN A 117 -38.75 9.85 -28.41
CA ASN A 117 -38.27 10.73 -27.35
C ASN A 117 -37.61 12.01 -27.89
N HIS A 118 -36.90 11.93 -29.02
CA HIS A 118 -36.31 13.08 -29.69
C HIS A 118 -37.38 14.04 -30.22
N CYS A 119 -38.36 13.51 -30.95
CA CYS A 119 -39.47 14.28 -31.52
C CYS A 119 -40.32 14.96 -30.44
N MET A 120 -40.60 14.25 -29.33
CA MET A 120 -41.40 14.78 -28.22
C MET A 120 -40.74 15.97 -27.51
N LYS A 121 -39.41 16.09 -27.57
CA LYS A 121 -38.66 17.15 -26.88
C LYS A 121 -38.43 18.40 -27.73
N ALA A 122 -38.98 18.47 -28.95
CA ALA A 122 -38.77 19.59 -29.88
C ALA A 122 -37.30 20.04 -29.96
N THR A 123 -36.38 19.08 -29.89
CA THR A 123 -34.94 19.37 -29.86
C THR A 123 -34.54 19.83 -31.26
N ARG A 124 -34.05 21.07 -31.41
CA ARG A 124 -33.71 21.72 -32.70
C ARG A 124 -32.47 21.16 -33.41
N GLY A 125 -32.15 19.88 -33.22
CA GLY A 125 -30.96 19.25 -33.78
C GLY A 125 -31.29 17.98 -34.56
N ASP A 126 -30.38 17.62 -35.47
CA ASP A 126 -30.45 16.36 -36.20
C ASP A 126 -30.45 15.17 -35.21
N PHE A 127 -31.27 14.17 -35.52
CA PHE A 127 -31.34 12.97 -34.70
C PHE A 127 -30.09 12.13 -34.89
N ALA A 128 -29.37 11.89 -33.79
CA ALA A 128 -28.27 10.95 -33.73
C ALA A 128 -28.53 9.93 -32.62
N LEU A 129 -28.48 8.65 -32.98
CA LEU A 129 -28.59 7.54 -32.04
C LEU A 129 -27.27 7.39 -31.28
N GLU A 130 -27.24 7.75 -29.99
CA GLU A 130 -26.05 7.59 -29.15
C GLU A 130 -25.87 6.10 -28.74
N VAL A 131 -24.80 5.49 -29.25
CA VAL A 131 -24.39 4.10 -28.99
C VAL A 131 -23.09 4.07 -28.19
N PHE A 132 -23.02 3.17 -27.22
CA PHE A 132 -21.88 2.99 -26.34
C PHE A 132 -21.38 1.56 -26.36
N GLU A 133 -20.06 1.41 -26.42
CA GLU A 133 -19.36 0.16 -26.19
C GLU A 133 -18.33 0.35 -25.07
N TYR A 134 -18.18 -0.68 -24.24
CA TYR A 134 -17.27 -0.64 -23.08
C TYR A 134 -16.11 -1.59 -23.33
N LEU A 135 -14.90 -1.06 -23.19
CA LEU A 135 -13.66 -1.81 -23.30
C LEU A 135 -12.95 -1.89 -21.96
N GLU A 136 -12.31 -3.02 -21.72
CA GLU A 136 -11.44 -3.20 -20.57
C GLU A 136 -10.05 -2.65 -20.88
N LYS A 137 -9.49 -1.88 -19.94
CA LYS A 137 -8.12 -1.41 -20.03
C LYS A 137 -7.17 -2.38 -19.34
N ILE A 138 -6.30 -3.00 -20.14
CA ILE A 138 -5.29 -3.93 -19.66
C ILE A 138 -3.93 -3.23 -19.59
N TYR A 139 -3.21 -3.46 -18.50
CA TYR A 139 -1.83 -2.99 -18.36
C TYR A 139 -0.88 -4.11 -18.82
N ARG A 140 -0.02 -3.83 -19.81
CA ARG A 140 0.93 -4.81 -20.37
C ARG A 140 1.99 -5.27 -19.37
N ASN A 141 2.12 -4.60 -18.22
CA ASN A 141 2.93 -5.02 -17.09
C ASN A 141 2.03 -5.26 -15.86
N PRO A 142 1.66 -6.52 -15.53
CA PRO A 142 0.87 -6.84 -14.33
C PRO A 142 1.66 -6.63 -13.02
N GLN A 143 2.99 -6.48 -13.09
CA GLN A 143 3.86 -6.13 -11.96
C GLN A 143 3.85 -4.63 -11.65
N GLN A 144 2.68 -3.99 -11.62
CA GLN A 144 2.59 -2.63 -11.11
C GLN A 144 2.68 -2.65 -9.60
N LEU A 145 3.88 -2.44 -9.05
CA LEU A 145 4.03 -2.19 -7.62
C LEU A 145 3.11 -1.00 -7.23
N HIS A 146 2.16 -1.23 -6.34
CA HIS A 146 1.37 -0.15 -5.76
C HIS A 146 2.28 0.78 -4.97
N ARG A 147 1.85 2.03 -4.79
CA ARG A 147 2.48 2.89 -3.79
C ARG A 147 2.22 2.27 -2.41
N ALA A 148 3.28 2.09 -1.63
CA ALA A 148 3.16 1.72 -0.22
C ALA A 148 2.57 2.91 0.56
N THR A 149 1.23 3.01 0.63
CA THR A 149 0.56 4.02 1.44
C THR A 149 0.72 3.69 2.93
N THR A 150 0.62 4.71 3.77
CA THR A 150 0.71 4.55 5.24
C THR A 150 -0.34 3.58 5.76
N SER A 151 -1.58 3.65 5.26
CA SER A 151 -2.66 2.75 5.64
C SER A 151 -2.37 1.30 5.27
N ARG A 152 -1.93 1.04 4.02
CA ARG A 152 -1.62 -0.32 3.56
C ARG A 152 -0.42 -0.88 4.30
N ARG A 153 0.62 -0.08 4.57
CA ARG A 153 1.77 -0.49 5.39
C ARG A 153 1.35 -0.89 6.80
N ALA A 154 0.50 -0.11 7.46
CA ALA A 154 -0.01 -0.42 8.79
C ALA A 154 -0.86 -1.70 8.82
N GLU A 155 -1.66 -1.92 7.78
CA GLU A 155 -2.42 -3.16 7.63
C GLU A 155 -1.47 -4.36 7.45
N MET A 156 -0.45 -4.25 6.59
CA MET A 156 0.51 -5.33 6.37
C MET A 156 1.32 -5.61 7.63
N SER A 157 1.76 -4.59 8.37
CA SER A 157 2.50 -4.80 9.62
C SER A 157 1.68 -5.57 10.65
N ALA A 158 0.38 -5.27 10.78
CA ALA A 158 -0.49 -5.98 11.70
C ALA A 158 -0.67 -7.46 11.29
N ARG A 159 -0.81 -7.73 9.99
CA ARG A 159 -0.91 -9.09 9.47
C ARG A 159 0.39 -9.89 9.64
N ILE A 160 1.53 -9.25 9.40
CA ILE A 160 2.85 -9.84 9.63
C ILE A 160 2.98 -10.23 11.10
N LEU A 161 2.73 -9.31 12.04
CA LEU A 161 2.81 -9.62 13.47
C LEU A 161 1.85 -10.74 13.92
N ALA A 162 0.68 -10.85 13.28
CA ALA A 162 -0.26 -11.93 13.60
C ALA A 162 0.25 -13.31 13.14
N ALA A 163 0.94 -13.37 12.00
CA ALA A 163 1.51 -14.59 11.42
C ALA A 163 2.89 -14.93 11.98
N ASP A 164 3.70 -13.92 12.30
CA ASP A 164 5.12 -14.01 12.63
C ASP A 164 5.37 -14.29 14.12
N ARG A 165 4.66 -15.27 14.68
CA ARG A 165 4.74 -15.60 16.12
C ARG A 165 6.07 -16.22 16.53
N GLU A 166 6.71 -16.96 15.61
CA GLU A 166 7.93 -17.72 15.88
C GLU A 166 9.21 -16.91 15.64
N ARG A 167 9.22 -16.09 14.57
CA ARG A 167 10.40 -15.32 14.17
C ARG A 167 10.59 -14.04 14.98
N GLN A 168 9.51 -13.47 15.49
CA GLN A 168 9.49 -12.21 16.25
C GLN A 168 10.25 -11.08 15.53
N SER A 169 9.91 -10.81 14.26
CA SER A 169 10.59 -9.79 13.45
C SER A 169 10.69 -8.46 14.19
N GLY A 170 11.92 -7.95 14.30
CA GLY A 170 12.19 -6.64 14.88
C GLY A 170 11.68 -5.47 14.02
N PRO A 171 11.79 -4.23 14.51
CA PRO A 171 11.21 -3.06 13.89
C PRO A 171 11.72 -2.79 12.47
N ALA A 172 13.01 -2.97 12.18
CA ALA A 172 13.58 -2.73 10.85
C ALA A 172 13.11 -3.79 9.85
N THR A 173 13.10 -5.05 10.28
CA THR A 173 12.61 -6.19 9.48
C THR A 173 11.13 -6.04 9.15
N LEU A 174 10.32 -5.72 10.15
CA LEU A 174 8.88 -5.47 10.00
C LEU A 174 8.61 -4.27 9.07
N GLU A 175 9.42 -3.21 9.16
CA GLU A 175 9.26 -2.04 8.32
C GLU A 175 9.49 -2.38 6.83
N TYR A 176 10.56 -3.13 6.55
CA TYR A 176 10.89 -3.56 5.21
C TYR A 176 9.83 -4.52 4.64
N LEU A 177 9.43 -5.54 5.41
CA LEU A 177 8.41 -6.50 5.01
C LEU A 177 7.05 -5.82 4.77
N SER A 178 6.59 -4.97 5.70
CA SER A 178 5.33 -4.26 5.53
C SER A 178 5.34 -3.34 4.30
N SER A 179 6.46 -2.65 4.04
CA SER A 179 6.62 -1.78 2.86
C SER A 179 6.65 -2.57 1.56
N THR A 180 7.35 -3.70 1.52
CA THR A 180 7.45 -4.55 0.32
C THR A 180 6.12 -5.23 0.01
N LEU A 181 5.46 -5.83 1.01
CA LEU A 181 4.15 -6.47 0.84
C LEU A 181 3.05 -5.44 0.52
N ALA A 182 3.11 -4.22 1.07
CA ALA A 182 2.15 -3.16 0.75
C ALA A 182 2.21 -2.69 -0.71
N ARG A 183 3.30 -3.00 -1.43
CA ARG A 183 3.45 -2.70 -2.85
C ARG A 183 2.90 -3.81 -3.75
N GLN A 184 2.60 -4.99 -3.23
CA GLN A 184 2.11 -6.10 -4.03
C GLN A 184 0.64 -5.88 -4.43
N VAL A 185 0.31 -6.21 -5.69
CA VAL A 185 -1.04 -6.11 -6.27
C VAL A 185 -1.90 -7.30 -5.86
N ALA A 186 -1.29 -8.48 -5.89
CA ALA A 186 -1.92 -9.70 -5.40
C ALA A 186 -1.94 -9.69 -3.87
N GLU A 187 -2.88 -10.44 -3.30
CA GLU A 187 -2.92 -10.66 -1.86
C GLU A 187 -1.64 -11.39 -1.44
N PRO A 188 -0.78 -10.79 -0.60
CA PRO A 188 0.51 -11.39 -0.28
C PRO A 188 0.36 -12.54 0.69
N ASP A 189 1.17 -13.57 0.48
CA ASP A 189 1.32 -14.67 1.42
C ASP A 189 2.13 -14.19 2.63
N VAL A 190 1.43 -13.89 3.71
CA VAL A 190 2.01 -13.46 4.99
C VAL A 190 2.39 -14.65 5.87
N VAL A 191 1.95 -15.86 5.51
CA VAL A 191 2.27 -17.09 6.26
C VAL A 191 3.69 -17.53 5.91
N ASN A 192 4.06 -17.48 4.63
CA ASN A 192 5.41 -17.80 4.17
C ASN A 192 6.21 -16.54 3.88
N LEU A 193 6.67 -15.87 4.93
CA LEU A 193 7.51 -14.69 4.78
C LEU A 193 8.81 -15.03 4.07
N PRO A 194 9.25 -14.20 3.10
CA PRO A 194 10.51 -14.44 2.42
C PRO A 194 11.68 -14.44 3.42
N SER A 195 12.69 -15.28 3.16
CA SER A 195 13.95 -15.30 3.89
C SER A 195 15.10 -15.13 2.89
N ASN A 196 15.32 -13.89 2.45
CA ASN A 196 16.46 -13.53 1.60
C ASN A 196 17.61 -12.93 2.42
N ALA A 197 18.75 -12.70 1.78
CA ALA A 197 19.94 -12.14 2.44
C ALA A 197 19.66 -10.77 3.08
N THR A 198 18.84 -9.93 2.45
CA THR A 198 18.46 -8.61 2.98
C THR A 198 17.69 -8.73 4.28
N ILE A 199 16.75 -9.66 4.37
CA ILE A 199 15.95 -9.88 5.58
C ILE A 199 16.85 -10.39 6.71
N ARG A 200 17.77 -11.32 6.44
CA ARG A 200 18.74 -11.78 7.44
C ARG A 200 19.64 -10.65 7.97
N GLN A 201 20.04 -9.72 7.10
CA GLN A 201 20.79 -8.54 7.51
C GLN A 201 19.95 -7.60 8.39
N LEU A 202 18.66 -7.43 8.07
CA LEU A 202 17.75 -6.61 8.87
C LEU A 202 17.49 -7.24 10.25
N GLU A 203 17.35 -8.56 10.32
CA GLU A 203 17.24 -9.28 11.60
C GLU A 203 18.47 -9.05 12.46
N HIS A 204 19.67 -9.16 11.88
CA HIS A 204 20.91 -8.87 12.60
C HIS A 204 21.01 -7.42 13.10
N ILE A 205 20.50 -6.46 12.33
CA ILE A 205 20.41 -5.05 12.74
C ILE A 205 19.42 -4.89 13.90
N ASP A 206 18.28 -5.58 13.84
CA ASP A 206 17.27 -5.55 14.91
C ASP A 206 17.84 -6.13 16.22
N ASP A 207 18.57 -7.25 16.15
CA ASP A 207 19.25 -7.85 17.30
C ASP A 207 20.29 -6.87 17.89
N SER A 208 21.16 -6.31 17.03
CA SER A 208 22.18 -5.35 17.45
C SER A 208 21.56 -4.10 18.08
N ASN A 209 20.44 -3.63 17.56
CA ASN A 209 19.70 -2.50 18.13
C ASN A 209 19.08 -2.86 19.48
N ALA A 210 18.55 -4.07 19.64
CA ALA A 210 18.00 -4.53 20.91
C ALA A 210 19.08 -4.56 22.01
N ASP A 211 20.28 -5.04 21.67
CA ASP A 211 21.44 -5.06 22.57
C ASP A 211 21.86 -3.66 22.97
N ILE A 212 22.04 -2.74 22.00
CA ILE A 212 22.37 -1.33 22.25
C ILE A 212 21.33 -0.68 23.16
N GLN A 213 20.04 -0.93 22.95
CA GLN A 213 18.97 -0.38 23.79
C GLN A 213 18.96 -1.00 25.19
N CYS A 214 19.35 -2.27 25.33
CA CYS A 214 19.54 -2.89 26.63
C CYS A 214 20.69 -2.23 27.39
N GLU A 215 21.87 -2.09 26.76
CA GLU A 215 23.04 -1.43 27.36
C GLU A 215 22.75 0.01 27.75
N ARG A 216 22.07 0.78 26.88
CA ARG A 216 21.67 2.16 27.19
C ARG A 216 20.75 2.23 28.39
N ARG A 217 19.76 1.34 28.48
CA ARG A 217 18.86 1.28 29.64
C ARG A 217 19.62 0.92 30.92
N GLN A 218 20.55 -0.03 30.85
CA GLN A 218 21.39 -0.40 31.98
C GLN A 218 22.31 0.74 32.42
N ARG A 219 22.96 1.44 31.48
CA ARG A 219 23.78 2.63 31.80
C ARG A 219 22.94 3.77 32.38
N ALA A 220 21.74 4.01 31.86
CA ALA A 220 20.84 5.02 32.40
C ALA A 220 20.35 4.66 33.81
N ALA A 221 20.08 3.38 34.08
CA ALA A 221 19.73 2.91 35.42
C ALA A 221 20.90 3.03 36.39
N ALA A 222 22.12 2.68 35.95
CA ALA A 222 23.34 2.83 36.74
C ALA A 222 23.65 4.31 37.04
N SER A 223 23.50 5.21 36.06
CA SER A 223 23.70 6.65 36.29
C SER A 223 22.64 7.24 37.22
N MET A 224 21.39 6.78 37.17
CA MET A 224 20.38 7.17 38.17
C MET A 224 20.72 6.69 39.57
N GLN A 225 21.41 5.56 39.72
CA GLN A 225 21.92 5.08 41.01
C GLN A 225 23.17 5.82 41.49
N GLU A 226 23.90 6.47 40.57
CA GLU A 226 25.11 7.24 40.86
C GLU A 226 24.81 8.60 41.50
N TYR A 227 23.60 9.15 41.35
CA TYR A 227 23.18 10.37 42.05
C TYR A 227 22.46 10.03 43.35
N ARG A 228 22.98 10.54 44.48
CA ARG A 228 22.34 10.42 45.79
C ARG A 228 22.00 11.79 46.36
N GLU A 229 20.93 11.83 47.15
CA GLU A 229 20.48 13.04 47.82
C GLU A 229 21.28 13.22 49.11
N VAL A 230 21.99 14.35 49.21
CA VAL A 230 22.81 14.72 50.36
C VAL A 230 22.24 15.99 50.97
N ARG A 231 22.21 16.05 52.31
CA ARG A 231 21.73 17.21 53.07
C ARG A 231 22.90 18.14 53.35
N PHE A 232 22.75 19.40 52.94
CA PHE A 232 23.70 20.47 53.24
C PHE A 232 23.05 21.49 54.16
N GLN A 233 23.77 21.98 55.16
CA GLN A 233 23.33 23.11 55.97
C GLN A 233 23.92 24.39 55.38
N ILE A 234 23.06 25.31 54.93
CA ILE A 234 23.45 26.59 54.34
C ILE A 234 22.65 27.68 55.05
N ASN A 235 23.32 28.64 55.69
CA ASN A 235 22.70 29.72 56.45
C ASN A 235 21.64 29.24 57.47
N ASP A 236 21.97 28.19 58.22
CA ASP A 236 21.11 27.51 59.20
C ASP A 236 19.86 26.78 58.66
N ASP A 237 19.67 26.73 57.35
CA ASP A 237 18.64 25.91 56.71
C ASP A 237 19.21 24.63 56.09
N ILE A 238 18.47 23.52 56.20
CA ILE A 238 18.84 22.23 55.59
C ILE A 238 18.30 22.18 54.16
N VAL A 239 19.21 22.16 53.19
CA VAL A 239 18.92 22.05 51.76
C VAL A 239 19.28 20.66 51.26
N HIS A 240 18.37 20.07 50.49
CA HIS A 240 18.53 18.76 49.89
C HIS A 240 19.06 18.91 48.46
N ILE A 241 20.26 18.41 48.19
CA ILE A 241 20.92 18.53 46.88
C ILE A 241 21.27 17.13 46.37
N ARG A 242 20.99 16.85 45.10
CA ARG A 242 21.43 15.62 44.43
C ARG A 242 22.87 15.79 43.94
N VAL A 243 23.74 14.88 44.37
CA VAL A 243 25.17 14.89 44.04
C VAL A 243 25.55 13.57 43.39
N ASN A 244 26.40 13.61 42.37
CA ASN A 244 27.02 12.42 41.79
C ASN A 244 28.03 11.84 42.79
N VAL A 245 27.87 10.58 43.17
CA VAL A 245 28.68 9.92 44.19
C VAL A 245 30.12 9.69 43.72
N SER A 246 30.36 9.43 42.42
CA SER A 246 31.71 9.20 41.90
C SER A 246 32.54 10.48 41.79
N ASP A 247 31.91 11.58 41.36
CA ASP A 247 32.56 12.90 41.37
C ASP A 247 32.88 13.36 42.80
N PHE A 248 31.91 13.17 43.72
CA PHE A 248 32.08 13.55 45.11
C PHE A 248 33.12 12.70 45.84
N SER A 249 33.17 11.39 45.59
CA SER A 249 34.21 10.51 46.14
C SER A 249 35.59 10.89 45.62
N THR A 250 35.71 11.19 44.32
CA THR A 250 36.97 11.62 43.70
C THR A 250 37.46 12.94 44.30
N LEU A 251 36.56 13.91 44.49
CA LEU A 251 36.88 15.20 45.10
C LEU A 251 37.33 15.07 46.56
N LEU A 252 36.72 14.15 47.31
CA LEU A 252 37.10 13.84 48.69
C LEU A 252 38.33 12.91 48.81
N GLY A 253 38.93 12.48 47.69
CA GLY A 253 40.05 11.54 47.70
C GLY A 253 39.68 10.14 48.19
N LEU A 254 38.39 9.78 48.18
CA LEU A 254 37.91 8.47 48.55
C LEU A 254 38.08 7.49 47.38
N PRO A 255 38.41 6.22 47.66
CA PRO A 255 38.52 5.22 46.61
C PRO A 255 37.17 4.96 45.93
N GLY A 256 37.19 4.66 44.62
CA GLY A 256 35.99 4.34 43.82
C GLY A 256 35.34 2.97 44.13
N TYR A 257 35.64 2.38 45.28
CA TYR A 257 35.05 1.14 45.76
C TYR A 257 34.39 1.38 47.12
N ASP A 258 33.32 0.64 47.43
CA ASP A 258 32.62 0.78 48.71
C ASP A 258 33.53 0.43 49.90
N LEU A 259 33.66 1.38 50.84
CA LEU A 259 34.39 1.18 52.10
C LEU A 259 33.67 0.18 53.04
N TYR A 260 32.37 -0.02 52.83
CA TYR A 260 31.53 -1.00 53.51
C TYR A 260 30.91 -1.96 52.49
N ALA A 261 31.67 -2.94 52.02
CA ALA A 261 31.06 -4.07 51.31
C ALA A 261 30.04 -4.77 52.23
N PRO A 262 28.87 -5.21 51.74
CA PRO A 262 27.94 -6.00 52.53
C PRO A 262 28.64 -7.28 52.99
N PHE A 263 29.00 -7.32 54.28
CA PHE A 263 29.60 -8.45 55.01
C PHE A 263 30.61 -9.29 54.21
N ARG A 264 31.92 -8.99 54.31
CA ARG A 264 32.94 -9.98 53.95
C ARG A 264 32.77 -11.20 54.86
N ALA A 265 32.52 -12.36 54.28
CA ALA A 265 32.67 -13.62 55.01
C ALA A 265 34.07 -13.66 55.66
N PRO A 266 34.22 -14.19 56.89
CA PRO A 266 35.52 -14.33 57.52
C PRO A 266 36.48 -14.99 56.55
N ILE A 267 37.61 -14.34 56.27
CA ILE A 267 38.69 -14.96 55.51
C ILE A 267 39.03 -16.23 56.29
N PRO A 268 38.96 -17.43 55.71
CA PRO A 268 39.39 -18.62 56.41
C PRO A 268 40.83 -18.38 56.82
N THR A 269 41.08 -18.36 58.12
CA THR A 269 42.43 -18.43 58.65
C THR A 269 42.99 -19.72 58.09
N THR A 270 43.76 -19.63 57.01
CA THR A 270 44.82 -20.60 56.79
C THR A 270 45.72 -20.40 57.99
N VAL A 271 45.48 -21.21 59.02
CA VAL A 271 46.49 -21.52 60.02
C VAL A 271 47.79 -21.66 59.23
N PRO A 272 48.86 -20.93 59.52
CA PRO A 272 50.13 -21.25 58.91
C PRO A 272 50.47 -22.64 59.41
N LEU A 273 50.09 -23.65 58.63
CA LEU A 273 50.56 -25.01 58.79
C LEU A 273 51.94 -25.03 58.15
N ASP A 274 52.87 -24.45 58.87
CA ASP A 274 54.16 -25.05 59.15
C ASP A 274 55.05 -23.99 59.80
N ASN A 275 55.57 -24.34 60.98
CA ASN A 275 56.64 -23.60 61.62
C ASN A 275 57.85 -23.70 60.69
N ILE A 276 58.14 -22.63 59.93
CA ILE A 276 59.28 -22.63 59.02
C ILE A 276 60.54 -22.77 59.88
N SER A 277 61.27 -23.88 59.67
CA SER A 277 62.54 -24.12 60.36
C SER A 277 63.50 -22.98 60.03
N ASP A 278 63.96 -22.28 61.07
CA ASP A 278 65.02 -21.26 60.96
C ASP A 278 66.35 -21.97 60.61
N CYS A 279 66.68 -21.96 59.32
CA CYS A 279 67.89 -22.58 58.78
C CYS A 279 69.07 -21.60 58.68
N ASP A 280 68.90 -20.33 59.06
CA ASP A 280 69.92 -19.29 58.89
C ASP A 280 70.78 -19.07 60.14
N HIS A 281 70.41 -19.67 61.27
CA HIS A 281 71.29 -19.78 62.43
C HIS A 281 72.14 -21.05 62.39
N LYS A 282 73.19 -21.03 61.56
CA LYS A 282 74.34 -21.90 61.80
C LYS A 282 74.99 -21.48 63.10
N VAL A 283 74.85 -22.32 64.12
CA VAL A 283 75.73 -22.30 65.29
C VAL A 283 77.09 -22.75 64.76
N ASP A 284 78.02 -21.82 64.65
CA ASP A 284 79.44 -22.15 64.50
C ASP A 284 79.85 -22.94 65.74
N SER A 285 79.97 -24.25 65.57
CA SER A 285 80.58 -25.14 66.56
C SER A 285 82.06 -25.32 66.21
N ASP A 286 82.90 -24.72 67.06
CA ASP A 286 84.35 -24.87 67.30
C ASP A 286 85.23 -25.60 66.26
#